data_AF-A0A7I4YNZ4-F1
#
_entry.id   AF-A0A7I4YNZ4-F1
#
_cell.length_a   1.000
_cell.length_b   1.000
_cell.length_c   1.000
_cell.angle_alpha   90.00
_cell.angle_beta   90.00
_cell.angle_gamma   90.00
#
_symmetry.space_group_name_H-M   'P 1'
#
loop_
_entity.id
_entity.type
_entity.pdbx_description
1 polymer ?
#
loop_
_entity_poly.entity_id
_entity_poly.type
_entity_poly.pdbx_seq_one_letter_code
_entity_poly.pdbx_strand_id
1 'polypeptide(L)'
;LTGLVTINANGSRIPLFSVYILDAEFDQVTAINFTITDGIPVMMKGYTNEAETLWETRGGQRYDFLLYSHCRCWIELYYRPLARPKCGYTGTDCPKPFWEQYGVYIMVGGGLIVVLLIVTVVLVVYAVRIRKEEKEHQRLLWQIPSMKLRKPATSRELQQESKRSLQSGPSTVTGDSRLTQSDFGDYEIYLLENNAVLAKSYPAVGLTEDDKRVFPQMRKFDHDNVNQFIGLSIDGSEYIAIWRMCSRGTLQELISKGSLWFDPFFMLCIMRDIAEGIRFLQNSTIGCHGRLSSNCCLVTDSWQVKISDYGTVSLREDDRLTKRRLLWLAPEHLRSPETSVKKSKEGDIYSFAIVASEVVTRNLNERRERIDGETVGFQVFFTPPPYYFRTALHVEKGRIRTTATRSQR
;
A
#
# COMPACT_ATOMS: atom_id res chain seq x y z
N LEU A 1 86.21 18.45 32.98
CA LEU A 1 86.62 19.82 32.61
C LEU A 1 87.97 20.11 33.25
N THR A 2 89.05 19.76 32.56
CA THR A 2 90.41 20.13 32.97
C THR A 2 90.70 21.50 32.35
N GLY A 3 90.73 22.55 33.17
CA GLY A 3 90.98 23.91 32.70
C GLY A 3 92.49 24.13 32.51
N LEU A 4 92.98 24.00 31.29
CA LEU A 4 94.36 24.38 30.96
C LEU A 4 94.39 25.89 30.76
N VAL A 5 95.30 26.60 31.44
CA VAL A 5 95.45 28.05 31.26
C VAL A 5 96.73 28.30 30.47
N THR A 6 96.60 28.88 29.28
CA THR A 6 97.74 29.28 28.46
C THR A 6 97.92 30.80 28.52
N ILE A 7 99.16 31.26 28.40
CA ILE A 7 99.50 32.70 28.41
C ILE A 7 99.73 33.12 26.96
N ASN A 8 98.96 34.10 26.48
CA ASN A 8 99.14 34.66 25.13
C ASN A 8 100.39 35.54 25.04
N ALA A 9 100.84 35.83 23.81
CA ALA A 9 102.00 36.69 23.55
C ALA A 9 101.93 38.07 24.23
N ASN A 10 100.72 38.57 24.52
CA ASN A 10 100.48 39.83 25.26
C ASN A 10 100.48 39.67 26.79
N GLY A 11 100.90 38.52 27.33
CA GLY A 11 100.97 38.25 28.77
C GLY A 11 99.64 37.97 29.48
N SER A 12 98.52 37.92 28.74
CA SER A 12 97.19 37.64 29.31
C SER A 12 96.90 36.14 29.39
N ARG A 13 96.27 35.70 30.50
CA ARG A 13 95.89 34.30 30.74
C ARG A 13 94.55 33.99 30.06
N ILE A 14 94.51 32.96 29.23
CA ILE A 14 93.28 32.49 28.59
C ILE A 14 92.94 31.11 29.15
N PRO A 15 91.74 30.94 29.74
CA PRO A 15 91.27 29.64 30.16
C PRO A 15 90.79 28.84 28.94
N LEU A 16 91.32 27.63 28.78
CA LEU A 16 90.85 26.63 27.83
C LEU A 16 90.07 25.55 28.58
N PHE A 17 88.78 25.46 28.30
CA PHE A 17 87.91 24.39 28.80
C PHE A 17 87.66 23.40 27.69
N SER A 18 88.10 22.16 27.91
CA SER A 18 87.86 21.05 26.99
C SER A 18 86.79 20.12 27.55
N VAL A 19 85.78 19.85 26.73
CA VAL A 19 84.79 18.78 26.97
C VAL A 19 85.26 17.56 26.21
N TYR A 20 85.53 16.49 26.95
CA TYR A 20 85.94 15.21 26.40
C TYR A 20 84.73 14.30 26.24
N ILE A 21 84.74 13.51 25.18
CA ILE A 21 83.82 12.41 24.93
C ILE A 21 84.65 11.18 24.58
N LEU A 22 83.99 10.02 24.53
CA LEU A 22 84.57 8.81 23.97
C LEU A 22 84.17 8.74 22.50
N ASP A 23 85.09 8.35 21.63
CA ASP A 23 84.79 7.99 20.23
C ASP A 23 84.30 6.53 20.13
N ALA A 24 84.14 6.03 18.90
CA ALA A 24 83.63 4.67 18.63
C ALA A 24 84.60 3.57 19.14
N GLU A 25 85.89 3.88 19.23
CA GLU A 25 86.95 3.01 19.74
C GLU A 25 87.12 3.10 21.27
N PHE A 26 86.28 3.90 21.95
CA PHE A 26 86.33 4.21 23.37
C PHE A 26 87.57 5.02 23.80
N ASP A 27 88.20 5.74 22.87
CA ASP A 27 89.29 6.65 23.15
C ASP A 27 88.77 8.04 23.54
N GLN A 28 89.48 8.69 24.47
CA GLN A 28 89.09 10.00 24.97
C GLN A 28 89.45 11.10 23.97
N VAL A 29 88.46 11.60 23.24
CA VAL A 29 88.60 12.69 22.27
C VAL A 29 87.98 13.99 22.78
N THR A 30 88.53 15.13 22.37
CA THR A 30 88.00 16.43 22.78
C THR A 30 86.87 16.85 21.84
N ALA A 31 85.63 16.83 22.30
CA ALA A 31 84.47 17.19 21.49
C ALA A 31 84.34 18.70 21.28
N ILE A 32 84.56 19.47 22.34
CA ILE A 32 84.33 20.92 22.34
C ILE A 32 85.46 21.56 23.14
N ASN A 33 86.13 22.51 22.51
CA ASN A 33 87.02 23.45 23.16
C ASN A 33 86.32 24.79 23.30
N PHE A 34 86.41 25.35 24.49
CA PHE A 34 85.80 26.62 24.82
C PHE A 34 86.86 27.51 25.44
N THR A 35 87.10 28.66 24.82
CA THR A 35 88.00 29.69 25.33
C THR A 35 87.25 31.00 25.52
N ILE A 36 87.73 31.82 26.44
CA ILE A 36 87.22 33.18 26.62
C ILE A 36 88.36 34.13 26.27
N THR A 37 88.22 34.82 25.14
CA THR A 37 89.17 35.84 24.68
C THR A 37 88.46 37.20 24.73
N ASP A 38 89.02 38.15 25.47
CA ASP A 38 88.47 39.51 25.63
C ASP A 38 87.00 39.55 26.09
N GLY A 39 86.61 38.60 26.95
CA GLY A 39 85.26 38.50 27.51
C GLY A 39 84.22 37.82 26.62
N ILE A 40 84.56 37.46 25.39
CA ILE A 40 83.67 36.75 24.46
C ILE A 40 83.96 35.24 24.51
N PRO A 41 82.96 34.40 24.78
CA PRO A 41 83.13 32.96 24.71
C PRO A 41 83.22 32.49 23.24
N VAL A 42 84.35 31.90 22.88
CA VAL A 42 84.57 31.28 21.57
C VAL A 42 84.55 29.76 21.75
N MET A 43 83.63 29.10 21.04
CA MET A 43 83.46 27.66 21.06
C MET A 43 84.00 27.07 19.74
N MET A 44 84.97 26.17 19.85
CA MET A 44 85.51 25.40 18.73
C MET A 44 85.08 23.95 18.88
N LYS A 45 84.41 23.42 17.85
CA LYS A 45 84.09 21.99 17.76
C LYS A 45 85.37 21.24 17.43
N GLY A 46 85.69 20.20 18.21
CA GLY A 46 86.83 19.30 17.98
C GLY A 46 86.51 18.12 17.06
N TYR A 47 85.29 18.06 16.53
CA TYR A 47 84.82 17.05 15.59
C TYR A 47 84.33 17.71 14.29
N THR A 48 84.42 16.99 13.17
CA THR A 48 83.92 17.43 11.86
C THR A 48 82.55 16.86 11.53
N ASN A 49 82.24 15.64 11.99
CA ASN A 49 80.98 14.95 11.73
C ASN A 49 80.20 14.67 13.03
N GLU A 50 79.00 15.25 13.18
CA GLU A 50 78.16 15.06 14.38
C GLU A 50 77.60 13.64 14.48
N ALA A 51 77.39 13.02 13.33
CA ALA A 51 76.77 11.72 13.20
C ALA A 51 77.64 10.60 13.78
N GLU A 52 78.85 10.46 13.26
CA GLU A 52 79.84 9.45 13.66
C GLU A 52 80.38 9.75 15.07
N THR A 53 80.71 11.01 15.37
CA THR A 53 81.43 11.31 16.61
C THR A 53 80.52 11.52 17.83
N LEU A 54 79.31 12.08 17.67
CA LEU A 54 78.44 12.42 18.82
C LEU A 54 77.21 11.53 18.96
N TRP A 55 76.60 11.10 17.85
CA TRP A 55 75.33 10.36 17.89
C TRP A 55 75.55 8.86 18.02
N GLU A 56 76.58 8.29 17.40
CA GLU A 56 76.93 6.87 17.50
C GLU A 56 77.07 6.40 18.96
N THR A 57 77.83 7.14 19.79
CA THR A 57 78.02 6.82 21.21
C THR A 57 76.84 7.15 22.11
N ARG A 58 75.77 7.77 21.58
CA ARG A 58 74.57 8.21 22.34
C ARG A 58 73.27 7.58 21.85
N GLY A 59 73.35 6.42 21.20
CA GLY A 59 72.18 5.66 20.74
C GLY A 59 71.52 6.28 19.50
N GLY A 60 72.25 7.09 18.74
CA GLY A 60 71.89 7.43 17.37
C GLY A 60 71.91 6.16 16.51
N GLN A 61 70.86 5.95 15.74
CA GLN A 61 70.73 4.75 14.92
C GLN A 61 71.35 5.02 13.53
N ARG A 62 72.29 4.16 13.14
CA ARG A 62 72.82 4.07 11.78
C ARG A 62 71.90 3.19 10.96
N TYR A 63 71.30 3.75 9.92
CA TYR A 63 70.51 2.98 8.97
C TYR A 63 71.11 3.13 7.58
N ASP A 64 71.47 2.00 6.99
CA ASP A 64 71.83 1.93 5.59
C ASP A 64 70.55 1.92 4.76
N PHE A 65 70.28 3.04 4.08
CA PHE A 65 69.13 3.16 3.20
C PHE A 65 69.55 3.00 1.74
N LEU A 66 68.98 2.01 1.05
CA LEU A 66 69.10 1.88 -0.41
C LEU A 66 68.24 2.95 -1.07
N LEU A 67 68.85 4.05 -1.54
CA LEU A 67 68.08 5.13 -2.15
C LEU A 67 67.54 4.77 -3.55
N TYR A 68 68.16 3.80 -4.26
CA TYR A 68 67.64 3.24 -5.52
C TYR A 68 68.20 1.82 -5.74
N SER A 69 67.38 0.89 -6.25
CA SER A 69 67.73 -0.53 -6.40
C SER A 69 68.86 -0.85 -7.39
N HIS A 70 69.39 0.14 -8.12
CA HIS A 70 70.26 -0.10 -9.29
C HIS A 70 71.66 0.52 -9.25
N CYS A 71 72.05 1.22 -8.18
CA CYS A 71 73.44 1.69 -8.01
C CYS A 71 73.82 1.61 -6.53
N ARG A 72 74.85 0.81 -6.19
CA ARG A 72 75.36 0.68 -4.80
C ARG A 72 76.13 1.94 -4.41
N CYS A 73 75.43 3.02 -4.12
CA CYS A 73 75.95 4.13 -3.30
C CYS A 73 75.20 4.10 -1.98
N TRP A 74 75.91 3.78 -0.90
CA TRP A 74 75.37 3.84 0.46
C TRP A 74 75.45 5.30 0.92
N ILE A 75 74.32 5.87 1.33
CA ILE A 75 74.30 7.16 2.04
C ILE A 75 74.04 6.83 3.50
N GLU A 76 75.03 7.09 4.34
CA GLU A 76 74.89 6.92 5.78
C GLU A 76 74.09 8.09 6.36
N LEU A 77 72.85 7.82 6.75
CA LEU A 77 71.99 8.79 7.42
C LEU A 77 71.94 8.46 8.91
N TYR A 78 72.56 9.31 9.72
CA TYR A 78 72.45 9.23 11.16
C TYR A 78 71.34 10.16 11.63
N TYR A 79 70.38 9.62 12.38
CA TYR A 79 69.30 10.41 12.97
C TYR A 79 69.68 10.86 14.37
N ARG A 80 69.49 12.15 14.64
CA ARG A 80 69.61 12.71 15.97
C ARG A 80 68.61 12.00 16.91
N PRO A 81 69.04 11.45 18.05
CA PRO A 81 68.13 10.83 18.99
C PRO A 81 67.08 11.82 19.51
N LEU A 82 65.87 11.33 19.77
CA LEU A 82 64.77 12.15 20.29
C LEU A 82 65.20 12.78 21.63
N ALA A 83 64.96 14.08 21.78
CA ALA A 83 65.28 14.80 23.02
C ALA A 83 64.44 14.33 24.23
N ARG A 84 63.38 13.54 24.02
CA ARG A 84 62.58 12.87 25.05
C ARG A 84 62.19 11.48 24.52
N PRO A 85 62.33 10.40 25.33
CA PRO A 85 61.90 9.07 24.90
C PRO A 85 60.38 9.00 24.69
N LYS A 86 59.92 8.07 23.84
CA LYS A 86 58.49 7.90 23.48
C LYS A 86 57.57 7.66 24.69
N CYS A 87 58.12 7.13 25.78
CA CYS A 87 57.41 6.85 27.03
C CYS A 87 57.61 7.93 28.12
N GLY A 88 58.26 9.05 27.80
CA GLY A 88 58.73 10.02 28.79
C GLY A 88 59.84 9.45 29.68
N TYR A 89 60.53 10.30 30.43
CA TYR A 89 61.61 9.86 31.33
C TYR A 89 61.10 9.05 32.52
N THR A 90 59.81 9.18 32.84
CA THR A 90 59.11 8.51 33.95
C THR A 90 58.35 7.25 33.51
N GLY A 91 58.29 6.94 32.21
CA GLY A 91 57.53 5.80 31.68
C GLY A 91 56.01 5.97 31.70
N THR A 92 55.49 7.12 32.14
CA THR A 92 54.05 7.38 32.34
C THR A 92 53.34 7.85 31.08
N ASP A 93 54.08 8.28 30.07
CA ASP A 93 53.51 8.87 28.84
C ASP A 93 53.41 7.86 27.69
N CYS A 94 53.46 6.57 28.01
CA CYS A 94 53.26 5.52 27.02
C CYS A 94 51.85 5.64 26.40
N PRO A 95 51.71 5.50 25.06
CA PRO A 95 50.39 5.37 24.45
C PRO A 95 49.72 4.11 24.99
N LYS A 96 48.60 4.28 25.69
CA LYS A 96 47.82 3.16 26.22
C LYS A 96 47.18 2.37 25.08
N PRO A 97 47.06 1.04 25.22
CA PRO A 97 46.37 0.23 24.22
C PRO A 97 44.90 0.66 24.10
N PHE A 98 44.35 0.58 22.88
CA PHE A 98 42.99 1.02 22.55
C PHE A 98 41.91 0.52 23.52
N TRP A 99 42.00 -0.74 23.93
CA TRP A 99 41.03 -1.38 24.83
C TRP A 99 41.04 -0.82 26.25
N GLU A 100 42.18 -0.34 26.75
CA GLU A 100 42.25 0.29 28.08
C GLU A 100 41.66 1.70 28.08
N GLN A 101 41.69 2.40 26.94
CA GLN A 101 41.16 3.75 26.82
C GLN A 101 39.67 3.77 26.46
N TYR A 102 39.23 2.89 25.56
CA TYR A 102 37.88 2.94 24.97
C TYR A 102 37.00 1.73 25.30
N GLY A 103 37.53 0.69 25.95
CA GLY A 103 36.80 -0.55 26.21
C GLY A 103 35.46 -0.32 26.93
N VAL A 104 35.45 0.54 27.96
CA VAL A 104 34.22 0.85 28.72
C VAL A 104 33.15 1.50 27.83
N TYR A 105 33.53 2.47 26.99
CA TYR A 105 32.58 3.17 26.10
C TYR A 105 31.99 2.24 25.04
N ILE A 106 32.79 1.32 24.50
CA ILE A 106 32.33 0.34 23.51
C ILE A 106 31.33 -0.63 24.14
N MET A 107 31.59 -1.08 25.38
CA MET A 107 30.66 -1.97 26.09
C MET A 107 29.33 -1.28 26.40
N VAL A 108 29.36 -0.01 26.83
CA VAL A 108 28.15 0.79 27.08
C VAL A 108 27.38 1.05 25.77
N GLY A 109 28.09 1.43 24.70
CA GLY A 109 27.49 1.66 23.39
C GLY A 109 26.85 0.39 22.79
N GLY A 110 27.56 -0.74 22.89
CA GLY A 110 27.03 -2.05 22.48
C GLY A 110 25.79 -2.44 23.28
N GLY A 111 25.80 -2.23 24.59
CA GLY A 111 24.63 -2.48 25.45
C GLY A 111 23.42 -1.65 25.05
N LEU A 112 23.59 -0.35 24.79
CA LEU A 112 22.51 0.53 24.33
C LEU A 112 21.93 0.09 22.98
N ILE A 113 22.78 -0.33 22.03
CA ILE A 113 22.32 -0.84 20.73
C ILE A 113 21.50 -2.12 20.90
N VAL A 114 21.94 -3.04 21.76
CA VAL A 114 21.21 -4.28 22.04
C VAL A 114 19.85 -3.98 22.67
N VAL A 115 19.79 -3.06 23.64
CA VAL A 115 18.52 -2.63 24.26
C VAL A 115 17.59 -1.99 23.22
N LEU A 116 18.12 -1.12 22.36
CA LEU A 116 17.33 -0.52 21.28
C LEU A 116 16.79 -1.58 20.30
N LEU A 117 17.59 -2.58 19.93
CA LEU A 117 17.14 -3.69 19.10
C LEU A 117 16.04 -4.53 19.76
N ILE A 118 16.15 -4.78 21.07
CA ILE A 118 15.10 -5.50 21.81
C ILE A 118 13.81 -4.67 21.81
N VAL A 119 13.89 -3.36 22.07
CA VAL A 119 12.74 -2.46 22.07
C VAL A 119 12.08 -2.42 20.68
N THR A 120 12.84 -2.32 19.60
CA THR A 120 12.27 -2.30 18.24
C THR A 120 11.58 -3.62 17.92
N VAL A 121 12.16 -4.77 18.28
CA VAL A 121 11.53 -6.08 18.09
C VAL A 121 10.22 -6.19 18.87
N VAL A 122 10.19 -5.73 20.13
CA VAL A 122 8.96 -5.73 20.96
C VAL A 122 7.87 -4.86 20.33
N LEU A 123 8.21 -3.66 19.85
CA LEU A 123 7.26 -2.76 19.19
C LEU A 123 6.71 -3.36 17.89
N VAL A 124 7.56 -4.01 17.09
CA VAL A 124 7.14 -4.70 15.85
C VAL A 124 6.20 -5.86 16.18
N VAL A 125 6.53 -6.69 17.17
CA VAL A 125 5.67 -7.80 17.60
C VAL A 125 4.31 -7.28 18.10
N TYR A 126 4.32 -6.21 18.89
CA TYR A 126 3.10 -5.56 19.38
C TYR A 126 2.24 -5.03 18.22
N ALA A 127 2.84 -4.32 17.27
CA ALA A 127 2.15 -3.80 16.08
C ALA A 127 1.58 -4.94 15.20
N VAL A 128 2.30 -6.05 15.06
CA VAL A 128 1.80 -7.23 14.32
C VAL A 128 0.62 -7.87 15.03
N ARG A 129 0.65 -7.98 16.37
CA ARG A 129 -0.49 -8.53 17.13
C ARG A 129 -1.74 -7.66 16.99
N ILE A 130 -1.63 -6.34 17.16
CA ILE A 130 -2.75 -5.41 16.94
C ILE A 130 -3.32 -5.57 15.53
N ARG A 131 -2.46 -5.53 14.51
CA ARG A 131 -2.91 -5.70 13.11
C ARG A 131 -3.56 -7.06 12.86
N LYS A 132 -3.15 -8.11 13.57
CA LYS A 132 -3.76 -9.44 13.45
C LYS A 132 -5.16 -9.44 14.06
N GLU A 133 -5.32 -8.91 15.27
CA GLU A 133 -6.61 -8.78 15.95
C GLU A 133 -7.58 -7.91 15.15
N GLU A 134 -7.11 -6.77 14.61
CA GLU A 134 -7.91 -5.91 13.73
C GLU A 134 -8.39 -6.66 12.47
N LYS A 135 -7.51 -7.46 11.85
CA LYS A 135 -7.88 -8.28 10.68
C LYS A 135 -8.92 -9.34 11.03
N GLU A 136 -8.80 -9.97 12.20
CA GLU A 136 -9.77 -10.97 12.67
C GLU A 136 -11.12 -10.32 12.99
N HIS A 137 -11.13 -9.17 13.66
CA HIS A 137 -12.35 -8.41 13.91
C HIS A 137 -13.01 -7.99 12.58
N GLN A 138 -12.24 -7.45 11.63
CA GLN A 138 -12.75 -7.08 10.30
C GLN A 138 -13.33 -8.27 9.51
N ARG A 139 -12.82 -9.49 9.73
CA ARG A 139 -13.35 -10.72 9.10
C ARG A 139 -14.71 -11.14 9.62
N LEU A 140 -15.15 -10.65 10.78
CA LEU A 140 -16.45 -10.99 11.35
C LEU A 140 -17.49 -9.89 11.10
N LEU A 141 -17.05 -8.66 10.82
CA LEU A 141 -17.93 -7.51 10.62
C LEU A 141 -18.87 -7.59 9.40
N TRP A 142 -18.68 -8.55 8.49
CA TRP A 142 -19.65 -8.76 7.42
C TRP A 142 -20.93 -9.45 7.93
N GLN A 143 -20.88 -10.12 9.09
CA GLN A 143 -22.06 -10.70 9.72
C GLN A 143 -22.74 -9.61 10.56
N ILE A 144 -23.93 -9.21 10.14
CA ILE A 144 -24.69 -8.16 10.82
C ILE A 144 -25.85 -8.82 11.55
N PRO A 145 -25.92 -8.70 12.89
CA PRO A 145 -27.02 -9.28 13.63
C PRO A 145 -28.36 -8.68 13.20
N SER A 146 -29.37 -9.53 12.98
CA SER A 146 -30.70 -9.10 12.52
C SER A 146 -31.36 -8.08 13.45
N MET A 147 -31.07 -8.14 14.76
CA MET A 147 -31.58 -7.22 15.78
C MET A 147 -31.14 -5.75 15.56
N LYS A 148 -30.05 -5.52 14.81
CA LYS A 148 -29.59 -4.17 14.48
C LYS A 148 -30.36 -3.54 13.32
N LEU A 149 -31.11 -4.35 12.55
CA LEU A 149 -31.89 -3.89 11.42
C LEU A 149 -33.29 -3.51 11.89
N ARG A 150 -33.68 -2.25 11.68
CA ARG A 150 -35.03 -1.77 11.94
C ARG A 150 -35.69 -1.38 10.63
N LYS A 151 -36.93 -1.80 10.39
CA LYS A 151 -37.70 -1.28 9.25
C LYS A 151 -38.11 0.18 9.56
N PRO A 152 -38.05 1.10 8.59
CA PRO A 152 -38.59 2.43 8.78
C PRO A 152 -40.11 2.33 9.03
N ALA A 153 -40.63 3.16 9.93
CA ALA A 153 -42.06 3.17 10.25
C ALA A 153 -42.88 3.43 8.97
N THR A 154 -43.87 2.59 8.71
CA THR A 154 -44.71 2.76 7.52
C THR A 154 -45.63 3.96 7.73
N SER A 155 -45.94 4.73 6.67
CA SER A 155 -46.87 5.87 6.75
C SER A 155 -48.22 5.54 7.39
N ARG A 156 -48.65 4.27 7.33
CA ARG A 156 -49.84 3.73 8.02
C ARG A 156 -49.71 3.63 9.55
N GLU A 157 -48.52 3.32 10.07
CA GLU A 157 -48.25 3.27 11.53
C GLU A 157 -48.13 4.69 12.11
N LEU A 158 -47.47 5.60 11.38
CA LEU A 158 -47.41 7.03 11.71
C LEU A 158 -48.80 7.69 11.73
N GLN A 159 -49.73 7.26 10.86
CA GLN A 159 -51.13 7.70 10.87
C GLN A 159 -51.96 7.11 12.03
N GLN A 160 -51.56 5.99 12.61
CA GLN A 160 -52.21 5.43 13.80
C GLN A 160 -51.74 6.13 15.08
N GLU A 161 -50.46 6.52 15.16
CA GLU A 161 -49.95 7.32 16.29
C GLU A 161 -50.40 8.79 16.25
N SER A 162 -50.66 9.36 15.06
CA SER A 162 -51.08 10.77 14.91
C SER A 162 -52.54 11.07 15.23
N LYS A 163 -53.35 10.07 15.65
CA LYS A 163 -54.73 10.33 16.12
C LYS A 163 -54.82 10.95 17.52
N ARG A 164 -53.70 11.37 18.11
CA ARG A 164 -53.64 12.05 19.40
C ARG A 164 -52.83 13.35 19.34
N SER A 165 -53.26 14.31 18.53
CA SER A 165 -53.18 15.75 18.88
C SER A 165 -53.73 16.61 17.76
N LEU A 166 -54.81 17.34 18.07
CA LEU A 166 -55.26 18.48 17.30
C LEU A 166 -54.46 19.71 17.77
N GLN A 167 -53.51 20.17 16.94
CA GLN A 167 -52.93 21.52 16.85
C GLN A 167 -51.42 21.49 16.60
N SER A 168 -51.04 21.56 15.32
CA SER A 168 -49.83 22.28 14.89
C SER A 168 -49.90 22.56 13.40
N GLY A 169 -49.50 23.78 13.02
CA GLY A 169 -49.46 24.28 11.64
C GLY A 169 -48.50 23.50 10.73
N PRO A 170 -48.38 23.89 9.43
CA PRO A 170 -47.68 23.10 8.42
C PRO A 170 -46.21 22.96 8.78
N SER A 171 -45.83 21.78 9.27
CA SER A 171 -44.45 21.40 9.49
C SER A 171 -43.77 21.17 8.14
N THR A 172 -42.70 21.91 7.90
CA THR A 172 -41.74 21.71 6.82
C THR A 172 -41.32 20.25 6.78
N VAL A 173 -41.61 19.58 5.65
CA VAL A 173 -41.26 18.19 5.39
C VAL A 173 -39.73 18.03 5.50
N THR A 174 -39.26 17.44 6.60
CA THR A 174 -37.90 16.95 6.71
C THR A 174 -37.72 15.78 5.75
N GLY A 175 -36.51 15.65 5.16
CA GLY A 175 -36.20 14.71 4.07
C GLY A 175 -36.49 13.21 4.33
N ASP A 176 -36.88 12.84 5.56
CA ASP A 176 -37.29 11.50 5.94
C ASP A 176 -38.60 11.04 5.30
N SER A 177 -39.53 11.96 4.98
CA SER A 177 -40.84 11.59 4.42
C SER A 177 -40.78 11.12 2.95
N ARG A 178 -39.60 11.16 2.31
CA ARG A 178 -39.39 10.62 0.95
C ARG A 178 -38.96 9.16 0.91
N LEU A 179 -38.60 8.57 2.05
CA LEU A 179 -38.15 7.16 2.12
C LEU A 179 -39.31 6.16 2.15
N THR A 180 -40.55 6.62 2.31
CA THR A 180 -41.65 5.74 2.70
C THR A 180 -42.44 5.09 1.57
N GLN A 181 -42.15 5.31 0.27
CA GLN A 181 -43.01 4.74 -0.79
C GLN A 181 -42.44 4.80 -2.21
N SER A 182 -41.22 4.30 -2.44
CA SER A 182 -40.84 3.85 -3.78
C SER A 182 -40.56 2.36 -3.72
N ASP A 183 -41.23 1.59 -4.57
CA ASP A 183 -40.94 0.17 -4.73
C ASP A 183 -39.54 0.05 -5.33
N PHE A 184 -38.51 -0.16 -4.49
CA PHE A 184 -37.12 -0.38 -4.91
C PHE A 184 -36.94 -1.77 -5.59
N GLY A 185 -37.93 -2.25 -6.34
CA GLY A 185 -37.94 -3.56 -6.98
C GLY A 185 -37.79 -4.69 -5.96
N ASP A 186 -36.67 -5.42 -6.03
CA ASP A 186 -36.38 -6.53 -5.11
C ASP A 186 -35.73 -6.05 -3.79
N TYR A 187 -35.55 -4.74 -3.58
CA TYR A 187 -34.89 -4.19 -2.39
C TYR A 187 -35.90 -3.57 -1.42
N GLU A 188 -35.63 -3.72 -0.13
CA GLU A 188 -36.35 -3.08 0.98
C GLU A 188 -35.43 -2.07 1.68
N ILE A 189 -35.98 -0.98 2.20
CA ILE A 189 -35.19 -0.04 3.01
C ILE A 189 -35.18 -0.50 4.48
N TYR A 190 -34.00 -0.50 5.09
CA TYR A 190 -33.81 -0.71 6.52
C TYR A 190 -32.98 0.44 7.12
N LEU A 191 -33.07 0.58 8.44
CA LEU A 191 -32.23 1.44 9.25
C LEU A 191 -31.24 0.58 10.01
N LEU A 192 -29.95 0.76 9.72
CA LEU A 192 -28.84 0.16 10.45
C LEU A 192 -28.17 1.26 11.28
N GLU A 193 -28.32 1.18 12.62
CA GLU A 193 -27.75 2.17 13.54
C GLU A 193 -28.13 3.63 13.16
N ASN A 194 -29.40 3.84 12.79
CA ASN A 194 -29.99 5.10 12.31
C ASN A 194 -29.57 5.57 10.90
N ASN A 195 -28.80 4.78 10.16
CA ASN A 195 -28.49 5.05 8.76
C ASN A 195 -29.38 4.22 7.82
N ALA A 196 -29.98 4.86 6.82
CA ALA A 196 -30.73 4.16 5.79
C ALA A 196 -29.81 3.27 4.97
N VAL A 197 -30.23 2.02 4.73
CA VAL A 197 -29.54 1.00 3.95
C VAL A 197 -30.54 0.25 3.08
N LEU A 198 -30.07 -0.31 1.96
CA LEU A 198 -30.88 -1.16 1.08
C LEU A 198 -30.63 -2.62 1.45
N ALA A 199 -31.69 -3.38 1.63
CA ALA A 199 -31.65 -4.77 2.01
C ALA A 199 -32.31 -5.63 0.93
N LYS A 200 -31.77 -6.84 0.72
CA LYS A 200 -32.35 -7.82 -0.18
C LYS A 200 -32.39 -9.18 0.51
N SER A 201 -33.56 -9.82 0.51
CA SER A 201 -33.76 -11.14 1.12
C SER A 201 -33.45 -12.28 0.16
N TYR A 202 -32.91 -13.36 0.72
CA TYR A 202 -32.55 -14.61 0.05
C TYR A 202 -32.99 -15.78 0.92
N PRO A 203 -33.34 -16.93 0.32
CA PRO A 203 -33.64 -18.14 1.08
C PRO A 203 -32.42 -18.59 1.88
N ALA A 204 -32.64 -19.10 3.09
CA ALA A 204 -31.58 -19.58 3.98
C ALA A 204 -31.10 -20.99 3.59
N VAL A 205 -30.38 -21.10 2.47
CA VAL A 205 -29.96 -22.39 1.86
C VAL A 205 -28.64 -22.94 2.47
N GLY A 206 -28.12 -22.30 3.52
CA GLY A 206 -26.81 -22.64 4.07
C GLY A 206 -25.67 -21.98 3.28
N LEU A 207 -24.65 -21.51 4.00
CA LEU A 207 -23.52 -20.78 3.43
C LEU A 207 -22.37 -21.73 3.09
N THR A 208 -21.89 -21.67 1.85
CA THR A 208 -20.71 -22.41 1.41
C THR A 208 -19.44 -21.80 2.04
N GLU A 209 -18.38 -22.60 2.21
CA GLU A 209 -17.08 -22.10 2.68
C GLU A 209 -16.48 -21.04 1.72
N ASP A 210 -16.76 -21.15 0.41
CA ASP A 210 -16.38 -20.12 -0.56
C ASP A 210 -17.11 -18.79 -0.31
N ASP A 211 -18.37 -18.82 0.07
CA ASP A 211 -19.17 -17.61 0.35
C ASP A 211 -18.62 -16.87 1.57
N LYS A 212 -18.24 -17.62 2.62
CA LYS A 212 -17.57 -17.07 3.82
C LYS A 212 -16.22 -16.42 3.51
N ARG A 213 -15.55 -16.83 2.43
CA ARG A 213 -14.30 -16.22 1.95
C ARG A 213 -14.55 -14.98 1.07
N VAL A 214 -15.63 -14.98 0.28
CA VAL A 214 -15.96 -13.91 -0.68
C VAL A 214 -16.60 -12.70 -0.01
N PHE A 215 -17.56 -12.85 0.91
CA PHE A 215 -18.24 -11.71 1.54
C PHE A 215 -17.33 -10.73 2.28
N PRO A 216 -16.31 -11.17 3.06
CA PRO A 216 -15.35 -10.24 3.66
C PRO A 216 -14.54 -9.45 2.63
N GLN A 217 -14.31 -10.00 1.44
CA GLN A 217 -13.60 -9.31 0.35
C GLN A 217 -14.52 -8.29 -0.33
N MET A 218 -15.78 -8.67 -0.60
CA MET A 218 -16.79 -7.77 -1.15
C MET A 218 -16.95 -6.49 -0.32
N ARG A 219 -16.92 -6.62 1.01
CA ARG A 219 -17.02 -5.47 1.92
C ARG A 219 -15.85 -4.47 1.80
N LYS A 220 -14.72 -4.91 1.25
CA LYS A 220 -13.55 -4.05 1.00
C LYS A 220 -13.58 -3.36 -0.35
N PHE A 221 -14.56 -3.68 -1.20
CA PHE A 221 -14.67 -3.06 -2.51
C PHE A 221 -15.15 -1.62 -2.34
N ASP A 222 -14.35 -0.70 -2.87
CA ASP A 222 -14.66 0.72 -2.93
C ASP A 222 -14.42 1.19 -4.36
N HIS A 223 -15.51 1.56 -5.03
CA HIS A 223 -15.49 2.02 -6.41
C HIS A 223 -16.71 2.90 -6.68
N ASP A 224 -16.55 3.90 -7.53
CA ASP A 224 -17.58 4.88 -7.83
C ASP A 224 -18.82 4.25 -8.47
N ASN A 225 -18.66 3.25 -9.32
CA ASN A 225 -19.77 2.58 -10.00
C ASN A 225 -20.12 1.18 -9.48
N VAL A 226 -19.67 0.82 -8.28
CA VAL A 226 -20.05 -0.43 -7.62
C VAL A 226 -20.63 -0.08 -6.26
N ASN A 227 -21.81 -0.61 -5.96
CA ASN A 227 -22.46 -0.31 -4.70
C ASN A 227 -21.74 -1.03 -3.55
N GLN A 228 -21.51 -0.33 -2.45
CA GLN A 228 -20.78 -0.88 -1.32
C GLN A 228 -21.62 -1.96 -0.62
N PHE A 229 -21.07 -3.16 -0.51
CA PHE A 229 -21.62 -4.24 0.30
C PHE A 229 -21.29 -4.02 1.78
N ILE A 230 -22.30 -3.86 2.62
CA ILE A 230 -22.10 -3.56 4.06
C ILE A 230 -21.97 -4.87 4.85
N GLY A 231 -22.81 -5.85 4.56
CA GLY A 231 -22.79 -7.15 5.21
C GLY A 231 -24.01 -8.03 4.89
N LEU A 232 -24.06 -9.20 5.51
CA LEU A 232 -25.12 -10.19 5.42
C LEU A 232 -25.65 -10.47 6.83
N SER A 233 -26.96 -10.44 7.00
CA SER A 233 -27.63 -10.93 8.21
C SER A 233 -28.04 -12.37 7.98
N ILE A 234 -27.54 -13.27 8.82
CA ILE A 234 -27.74 -14.72 8.72
C ILE A 234 -28.62 -15.31 9.84
N ASP A 235 -28.95 -14.50 10.84
CA ASP A 235 -29.64 -14.94 12.07
C ASP A 235 -31.15 -15.16 11.89
N GLY A 236 -31.72 -14.72 10.77
CA GLY A 236 -33.16 -14.79 10.49
C GLY A 236 -33.60 -16.07 9.80
N SER A 237 -34.90 -16.17 9.50
CA SER A 237 -35.46 -17.22 8.63
C SER A 237 -34.98 -17.10 7.17
N GLU A 238 -34.51 -15.92 6.80
CA GLU A 238 -33.97 -15.58 5.48
C GLU A 238 -32.62 -14.89 5.65
N TYR A 239 -31.75 -15.01 4.65
CA TYR A 239 -30.51 -14.26 4.59
C TYR A 239 -30.76 -12.88 3.99
N ILE A 240 -30.33 -11.82 4.68
CA ILE A 240 -30.58 -10.44 4.24
C ILE A 240 -29.25 -9.78 3.89
N ALA A 241 -29.02 -9.53 2.59
CA ALA A 241 -27.85 -8.81 2.11
C ALA A 241 -28.08 -7.30 2.21
N ILE A 242 -27.16 -6.59 2.86
CA ILE A 242 -27.26 -5.18 3.17
C ILE A 242 -26.26 -4.40 2.31
N TRP A 243 -26.77 -3.37 1.64
CA TRP A 243 -26.08 -2.54 0.68
C TRP A 243 -26.24 -1.07 1.05
N ARG A 244 -25.30 -0.24 0.59
CA ARG A 244 -25.39 1.22 0.79
C ARG A 244 -26.63 1.80 0.09
N MET A 245 -27.29 2.73 0.77
CA MET A 245 -28.51 3.37 0.29
C MET A 245 -28.26 4.20 -0.97
N CYS A 246 -29.13 4.01 -1.96
CA CYS A 246 -29.19 4.80 -3.19
C CYS A 246 -30.60 5.42 -3.28
N SER A 247 -30.70 6.74 -3.13
CA SER A 247 -31.98 7.43 -2.89
C SER A 247 -32.94 7.44 -4.07
N ARG A 248 -32.46 7.25 -5.31
CA ARG A 248 -33.30 7.28 -6.52
C ARG A 248 -33.83 5.92 -6.94
N GLY A 249 -33.39 4.86 -6.27
CA GLY A 249 -33.82 3.49 -6.53
C GLY A 249 -33.11 2.84 -7.71
N THR A 250 -33.80 1.87 -8.33
CA THR A 250 -33.22 1.05 -9.39
C THR A 250 -33.41 1.71 -10.75
N LEU A 251 -32.48 1.46 -11.66
CA LEU A 251 -32.54 1.97 -13.03
C LEU A 251 -33.79 1.46 -13.75
N GLN A 252 -34.22 0.22 -13.47
CA GLN A 252 -35.46 -0.34 -14.00
C GLN A 252 -36.69 0.49 -13.62
N GLU A 253 -36.79 0.91 -12.36
CA GLU A 253 -37.89 1.73 -11.88
C GLU A 253 -37.86 3.12 -12.55
N LEU A 254 -36.69 3.74 -12.64
CA LEU A 254 -36.51 5.05 -13.28
C LEU A 254 -36.85 5.03 -14.79
N ILE A 255 -36.49 3.95 -15.50
CA ILE A 255 -36.90 3.73 -16.89
C ILE A 255 -38.42 3.59 -16.96
N SER A 256 -39.02 2.77 -16.09
CA SER A 256 -40.47 2.49 -16.12
C SER A 256 -41.33 3.72 -15.81
N LYS A 257 -40.86 4.61 -14.94
CA LYS A 257 -41.53 5.87 -14.61
C LYS A 257 -41.44 6.91 -15.72
N GLY A 258 -40.63 6.66 -16.76
CA GLY A 258 -40.37 7.63 -17.83
C GLY A 258 -39.66 8.89 -17.32
N SER A 259 -39.05 8.84 -16.13
CA SER A 259 -38.40 10.00 -15.50
C SER A 259 -36.93 10.16 -15.91
N LEU A 260 -36.41 9.27 -16.78
CA LEU A 260 -35.10 9.43 -17.39
C LEU A 260 -35.20 10.45 -18.52
N TRP A 261 -34.46 11.54 -18.36
CA TRP A 261 -34.52 12.73 -19.18
C TRP A 261 -33.98 12.45 -20.59
N PHE A 262 -34.45 13.24 -21.54
CA PHE A 262 -34.34 13.02 -22.98
C PHE A 262 -32.91 13.14 -23.56
N ASP A 263 -31.92 13.50 -22.75
CA ASP A 263 -30.58 13.85 -23.20
C ASP A 263 -29.72 12.61 -23.52
N PRO A 264 -29.30 12.42 -24.79
CA PRO A 264 -28.39 11.35 -25.18
C PRO A 264 -27.08 11.36 -24.39
N PHE A 265 -26.58 12.54 -23.98
CA PHE A 265 -25.35 12.65 -23.19
C PHE A 265 -25.54 12.03 -21.80
N PHE A 266 -26.70 12.24 -21.17
CA PHE A 266 -27.03 11.62 -19.89
C PHE A 266 -27.12 10.09 -19.99
N MET A 267 -27.69 9.57 -21.07
CA MET A 267 -27.72 8.12 -21.33
C MET A 267 -26.31 7.53 -21.50
N LEU A 268 -25.44 8.23 -22.22
CA LEU A 268 -24.04 7.84 -22.37
C LEU A 268 -23.31 7.80 -21.02
N CYS A 269 -23.58 8.77 -20.12
CA CYS A 269 -23.04 8.76 -18.77
C CYS A 269 -23.49 7.53 -17.97
N ILE A 270 -24.79 7.21 -18.00
CA ILE A 270 -25.33 5.99 -17.36
C ILE A 270 -24.65 4.73 -17.90
N MET A 271 -24.54 4.60 -19.22
CA MET A 271 -23.92 3.42 -19.84
C MET A 271 -22.42 3.32 -19.51
N ARG A 272 -21.71 4.45 -19.48
CA ARG A 272 -20.29 4.50 -19.07
C ARG A 272 -20.13 4.06 -17.62
N ASP A 273 -20.95 4.58 -16.72
CA ASP A 273 -20.91 4.24 -15.30
C ASP A 273 -21.10 2.72 -15.10
N ILE A 274 -22.08 2.12 -15.76
CA ILE A 274 -22.29 0.67 -15.71
C ILE A 274 -21.08 -0.08 -16.29
N ALA A 275 -20.53 0.36 -17.43
CA ALA A 275 -19.37 -0.28 -18.04
C ALA A 275 -18.13 -0.25 -17.13
N GLU A 276 -17.89 0.87 -16.43
CA GLU A 276 -16.80 1.00 -15.46
C GLU A 276 -17.00 0.07 -14.26
N GLY A 277 -18.23 -0.05 -13.76
CA GLY A 277 -18.58 -0.99 -12.68
C GLY A 277 -18.36 -2.45 -13.08
N ILE A 278 -18.76 -2.86 -14.29
CA ILE A 278 -18.52 -4.22 -14.80
C ILE A 278 -17.02 -4.49 -14.93
N ARG A 279 -16.27 -3.54 -15.51
CA ARG A 279 -14.82 -3.67 -15.67
C ARG A 279 -14.12 -3.86 -14.32
N PHE A 280 -14.55 -3.13 -13.29
CA PHE A 280 -14.04 -3.33 -11.93
C PHE A 280 -14.33 -4.75 -11.44
N LEU A 281 -15.58 -5.22 -11.54
CA LEU A 281 -15.97 -6.56 -11.09
C LEU A 281 -15.22 -7.67 -11.83
N GLN A 282 -15.00 -7.52 -13.14
CA GLN A 282 -14.27 -8.49 -13.96
C GLN A 282 -12.79 -8.64 -13.58
N ASN A 283 -12.19 -7.57 -13.04
CA ASN A 283 -10.81 -7.55 -12.54
C ASN A 283 -10.70 -7.87 -11.05
N SER A 284 -11.83 -7.94 -10.34
CA SER A 284 -11.90 -8.25 -8.92
C SER A 284 -11.89 -9.76 -8.64
N THR A 285 -11.84 -10.16 -7.36
CA THR A 285 -11.87 -11.56 -6.93
C THR A 285 -13.19 -12.28 -7.23
N ILE A 286 -14.27 -11.55 -7.52
CA ILE A 286 -15.57 -12.12 -7.93
C ILE A 286 -15.51 -12.59 -9.38
N GLY A 287 -14.70 -11.93 -10.22
CA GLY A 287 -14.44 -12.28 -11.61
C GLY A 287 -15.56 -11.94 -12.61
N CYS A 288 -16.82 -11.92 -12.19
CA CYS A 288 -17.98 -11.51 -13.00
C CYS A 288 -19.21 -11.28 -12.11
N HIS A 289 -20.16 -10.48 -12.58
CA HIS A 289 -21.43 -10.25 -11.91
C HIS A 289 -22.36 -11.48 -12.03
N GLY A 290 -22.46 -12.04 -13.23
CA GLY A 290 -23.17 -13.29 -13.55
C GLY A 290 -24.68 -13.17 -13.74
N ARG A 291 -25.32 -12.15 -13.16
CA ARG A 291 -26.77 -11.87 -13.30
C ARG A 291 -27.10 -10.37 -13.38
N LEU A 292 -26.35 -9.64 -14.19
CA LEU A 292 -26.55 -8.19 -14.33
C LEU A 292 -27.94 -7.91 -14.95
N SER A 293 -28.67 -6.95 -14.40
CA SER A 293 -29.95 -6.49 -14.92
C SER A 293 -30.18 -5.02 -14.55
N SER A 294 -31.15 -4.35 -15.16
CA SER A 294 -31.50 -2.96 -14.80
C SER A 294 -31.99 -2.83 -13.35
N ASN A 295 -32.47 -3.92 -12.73
CA ASN A 295 -32.82 -3.93 -11.31
C ASN A 295 -31.58 -3.94 -10.39
N CYS A 296 -30.44 -4.45 -10.88
CA CYS A 296 -29.17 -4.46 -10.13
C CYS A 296 -28.39 -3.14 -10.27
N CYS A 297 -28.83 -2.23 -11.13
CA CYS A 297 -28.22 -0.91 -11.28
C CYS A 297 -28.96 0.07 -10.37
N LEU A 298 -28.34 0.52 -9.29
CA LEU A 298 -28.88 1.51 -8.38
C LEU A 298 -28.39 2.91 -8.74
N VAL A 299 -29.22 3.91 -8.49
CA VAL A 299 -28.92 5.30 -8.82
C VAL A 299 -28.84 6.16 -7.57
N THR A 300 -27.74 6.88 -7.41
CA THR A 300 -27.50 7.79 -6.28
C THR A 300 -28.28 9.10 -6.45
N ASP A 301 -28.32 9.91 -5.40
CA ASP A 301 -28.81 11.30 -5.43
C ASP A 301 -28.11 12.15 -6.51
N SER A 302 -26.81 11.93 -6.69
CA SER A 302 -25.96 12.57 -7.72
C SER A 302 -26.12 12.01 -9.14
N TRP A 303 -27.10 11.13 -9.39
CA TRP A 303 -27.33 10.47 -10.69
C TRP A 303 -26.18 9.57 -11.17
N GLN A 304 -25.31 9.13 -10.26
CA GLN A 304 -24.30 8.12 -10.56
C GLN A 304 -24.91 6.73 -10.48
N VAL A 305 -24.55 5.85 -11.41
CA VAL A 305 -25.00 4.46 -11.40
C VAL A 305 -24.01 3.57 -10.68
N LYS A 306 -24.52 2.78 -9.72
CA LYS A 306 -23.76 1.82 -8.91
C LYS A 306 -24.35 0.42 -9.07
N ILE A 307 -23.51 -0.55 -9.43
CA ILE A 307 -23.92 -1.95 -9.58
C ILE A 307 -23.99 -2.63 -8.20
N SER A 308 -25.12 -3.24 -7.87
CA SER A 308 -25.36 -4.00 -6.64
C SER A 308 -25.64 -5.48 -6.92
N ASP A 309 -25.82 -6.29 -5.87
CA ASP A 309 -26.22 -7.72 -6.00
C ASP A 309 -25.19 -8.58 -6.76
N TYR A 310 -23.93 -8.15 -6.73
CA TYR A 310 -22.79 -8.95 -7.17
C TYR A 310 -22.39 -9.97 -6.08
N GLY A 311 -21.85 -11.12 -6.49
CA GLY A 311 -21.31 -12.11 -5.54
C GLY A 311 -22.35 -12.88 -4.71
N THR A 312 -23.65 -12.63 -4.88
CA THR A 312 -24.76 -13.26 -4.12
C THR A 312 -25.41 -14.44 -4.85
N VAL A 313 -24.88 -14.85 -5.99
CA VAL A 313 -25.50 -15.87 -6.85
C VAL A 313 -25.64 -17.23 -6.13
N SER A 314 -24.70 -17.58 -5.26
CA SER A 314 -24.71 -18.80 -4.43
C SER A 314 -25.79 -18.78 -3.35
N LEU A 315 -26.20 -17.58 -2.89
CA LEU A 315 -27.26 -17.42 -1.90
C LEU A 315 -28.66 -17.62 -2.49
N ARG A 316 -28.77 -17.70 -3.81
CA ARG A 316 -30.03 -18.00 -4.47
C ARG A 316 -30.07 -19.47 -4.79
N GLU A 317 -31.09 -20.13 -4.27
CA GLU A 317 -31.55 -21.40 -4.81
C GLU A 317 -31.78 -21.27 -6.32
N ASP A 318 -31.90 -22.42 -7.02
CA ASP A 318 -32.32 -22.57 -8.42
C ASP A 318 -33.75 -22.04 -8.63
N ASP A 319 -33.91 -20.76 -8.32
CA ASP A 319 -35.08 -19.96 -8.46
C ASP A 319 -35.32 -19.96 -9.96
N ARG A 320 -36.31 -20.76 -10.37
CA ARG A 320 -36.79 -20.89 -11.74
C ARG A 320 -36.84 -19.49 -12.31
N LEU A 321 -35.77 -19.11 -13.02
CA LEU A 321 -35.55 -17.72 -13.40
C LEU A 321 -36.85 -17.27 -14.04
N THR A 322 -37.53 -16.32 -13.40
CA THR A 322 -38.82 -15.83 -13.90
C THR A 322 -38.62 -15.57 -15.38
N LYS A 323 -39.55 -15.94 -16.27
CA LYS A 323 -39.34 -15.86 -17.73
C LYS A 323 -38.73 -14.51 -18.18
N ARG A 324 -39.08 -13.44 -17.46
CA ARG A 324 -38.50 -12.10 -17.60
C ARG A 324 -36.98 -12.02 -17.32
N ARG A 325 -36.47 -12.65 -16.26
CA ARG A 325 -35.04 -12.68 -15.92
C ARG A 325 -34.16 -13.35 -16.98
N LEU A 326 -34.72 -14.25 -17.78
CA LEU A 326 -34.02 -14.88 -18.89
C LEU A 326 -33.65 -13.87 -20.00
N LEU A 327 -34.28 -12.69 -20.04
CA LEU A 327 -34.01 -11.67 -21.04
C LEU A 327 -32.59 -11.11 -20.98
N TRP A 328 -32.03 -10.98 -19.77
CA TRP A 328 -30.66 -10.49 -19.58
C TRP A 328 -29.63 -11.63 -19.64
N LEU A 329 -30.07 -12.89 -19.70
CA LEU A 329 -29.15 -14.02 -19.69
C LEU A 329 -28.65 -14.34 -21.10
N ALA A 330 -27.34 -14.46 -21.24
CA ALA A 330 -26.71 -14.73 -22.52
C ALA A 330 -27.14 -16.09 -23.11
N PRO A 331 -27.29 -16.20 -24.44
CA PRO A 331 -27.82 -17.39 -25.10
C PRO A 331 -27.00 -18.66 -24.86
N GLU A 332 -25.68 -18.54 -24.66
CA GLU A 332 -24.80 -19.64 -24.29
C GLU A 332 -25.14 -20.24 -22.91
N HIS A 333 -25.58 -19.41 -21.96
CA HIS A 333 -26.02 -19.88 -20.64
C HIS A 333 -27.43 -20.49 -20.71
N LEU A 334 -28.27 -20.04 -21.65
CA LEU A 334 -29.59 -20.63 -21.90
C LEU A 334 -29.52 -22.01 -22.58
N ARG A 335 -28.45 -22.29 -23.33
CA ARG A 335 -28.30 -23.54 -24.09
C ARG A 335 -27.96 -24.76 -23.25
N SER A 336 -27.49 -24.56 -22.03
CA SER A 336 -27.05 -25.64 -21.18
C SER A 336 -27.61 -25.41 -19.77
N PRO A 337 -28.70 -26.10 -19.38
CA PRO A 337 -29.32 -25.91 -18.08
C PRO A 337 -28.37 -26.21 -16.91
N GLU A 338 -27.42 -27.15 -17.09
CA GLU A 338 -26.33 -27.43 -16.14
C GLU A 338 -25.27 -26.31 -16.07
N THR A 339 -25.25 -25.41 -17.06
CA THR A 339 -24.35 -24.25 -17.19
C THR A 339 -25.01 -22.96 -16.74
N SER A 340 -26.27 -22.98 -16.27
CA SER A 340 -26.93 -21.83 -15.62
C SER A 340 -26.13 -21.29 -14.41
N VAL A 341 -25.18 -22.09 -13.91
CA VAL A 341 -24.24 -21.80 -12.83
C VAL A 341 -22.89 -21.22 -13.34
N LYS A 342 -22.55 -21.33 -14.62
CA LYS A 342 -21.28 -20.77 -15.15
C LYS A 342 -21.47 -19.30 -15.49
N LYS A 343 -21.22 -18.48 -14.48
CA LYS A 343 -20.98 -17.05 -14.65
C LYS A 343 -19.80 -16.86 -15.61
N SER A 344 -19.95 -16.02 -16.63
CA SER A 344 -18.89 -15.70 -17.58
C SER A 344 -18.74 -14.19 -17.71
N LYS A 345 -17.53 -13.74 -18.03
CA LYS A 345 -17.27 -12.31 -18.27
C LYS A 345 -18.01 -11.84 -19.51
N GLU A 346 -18.09 -12.71 -20.52
CA GLU A 346 -18.75 -12.50 -21.80
C GLU A 346 -20.27 -12.37 -21.62
N GLY A 347 -20.86 -13.16 -20.71
CA GLY A 347 -22.29 -13.07 -20.40
C GLY A 347 -22.68 -11.75 -19.70
N ASP A 348 -21.79 -11.16 -18.90
CA ASP A 348 -22.02 -9.82 -18.35
C ASP A 348 -22.03 -8.75 -19.45
N ILE A 349 -21.22 -8.91 -20.50
CA ILE A 349 -21.22 -7.99 -21.66
C ILE A 349 -22.53 -8.09 -22.43
N TYR A 350 -23.08 -9.30 -22.61
CA TYR A 350 -24.41 -9.48 -23.20
C TYR A 350 -25.48 -8.79 -22.33
N SER A 351 -25.46 -9.06 -21.03
CA SER A 351 -26.40 -8.46 -20.06
C SER A 351 -26.34 -6.93 -20.11
N PHE A 352 -25.13 -6.36 -20.20
CA PHE A 352 -24.90 -4.94 -20.36
C PHE A 352 -25.52 -4.39 -21.64
N ALA A 353 -25.37 -5.07 -22.77
CA ALA A 353 -25.98 -4.65 -24.03
C ALA A 353 -27.51 -4.59 -23.93
N ILE A 354 -28.12 -5.54 -23.21
CA ILE A 354 -29.56 -5.51 -22.91
C ILE A 354 -29.88 -4.29 -22.05
N VAL A 355 -29.20 -4.07 -20.93
CA VAL A 355 -29.40 -2.90 -20.05
C VAL A 355 -29.26 -1.57 -20.82
N ALA A 356 -28.23 -1.44 -21.64
CA ALA A 356 -28.00 -0.28 -22.51
C ALA A 356 -29.17 -0.06 -23.49
N SER A 357 -29.69 -1.12 -24.08
CA SER A 357 -30.87 -1.03 -24.96
C SER A 357 -32.12 -0.55 -24.20
N GLU A 358 -32.27 -0.89 -22.92
CA GLU A 358 -33.41 -0.42 -22.11
C GLU A 358 -33.30 1.08 -21.82
N VAL A 359 -32.07 1.56 -21.57
CA VAL A 359 -31.79 2.99 -21.36
C VAL A 359 -32.10 3.80 -22.62
N VAL A 360 -31.70 3.30 -23.80
CA VAL A 360 -31.92 4.00 -25.07
C VAL A 360 -33.39 3.95 -25.51
N THR A 361 -34.05 2.80 -25.39
CA THR A 361 -35.41 2.57 -25.92
C THR A 361 -36.50 2.99 -24.94
N ARG A 362 -36.17 3.24 -23.66
CA ARG A 362 -37.04 3.80 -22.61
C ARG A 362 -38.28 3.00 -22.23
N ASN A 363 -38.63 1.95 -22.97
CA ASN A 363 -39.77 1.09 -22.66
C ASN A 363 -39.51 -0.36 -23.08
N LEU A 364 -39.73 -1.31 -22.16
CA LEU A 364 -39.75 -2.74 -22.45
C LEU A 364 -40.93 -3.11 -23.37
N ASN A 365 -42.01 -2.32 -23.34
CA ASN A 365 -43.25 -2.61 -24.07
C ASN A 365 -43.19 -2.24 -25.57
N GLU A 366 -42.31 -1.30 -25.96
CA GLU A 366 -42.10 -0.95 -27.37
C GLU A 366 -41.10 -1.89 -28.06
N ARG A 367 -40.37 -2.70 -27.28
CA ARG A 367 -39.71 -3.87 -27.83
C ARG A 367 -40.79 -4.87 -28.21
N ARG A 368 -40.84 -5.23 -29.48
CA ARG A 368 -41.70 -6.31 -30.00
C ARG A 368 -41.16 -7.67 -29.54
N GLU A 369 -41.01 -7.86 -28.23
CA GLU A 369 -40.64 -9.10 -27.55
C GLU A 369 -41.89 -9.99 -27.55
N ARG A 370 -42.00 -10.85 -28.58
CA ARG A 370 -43.08 -11.83 -28.64
C ARG A 370 -42.72 -12.97 -27.69
N ILE A 371 -43.26 -12.94 -26.47
CA ILE A 371 -43.23 -14.07 -25.53
C ILE A 371 -44.44 -14.95 -25.84
N ASP A 372 -44.41 -15.64 -26.98
CA ASP A 372 -45.34 -16.75 -27.21
C ASP A 372 -44.76 -17.98 -26.51
N GLY A 373 -45.62 -18.83 -25.93
CA GLY A 373 -45.32 -19.81 -24.88
C GLY A 373 -44.14 -20.78 -25.06
N GLU A 374 -43.46 -20.78 -26.21
CA GLU A 374 -42.31 -21.63 -26.55
C GLU A 374 -41.14 -20.88 -27.21
N THR A 375 -41.14 -19.53 -27.33
CA THR A 375 -40.09 -18.78 -28.06
C THR A 375 -39.72 -17.46 -27.38
N VAL A 376 -38.42 -17.20 -27.19
CA VAL A 376 -37.88 -15.89 -26.80
C VAL A 376 -37.10 -15.32 -27.98
N GLY A 377 -37.73 -14.43 -28.75
CA GLY A 377 -37.10 -13.76 -29.89
C GLY A 377 -36.74 -12.30 -29.55
N PHE A 378 -35.49 -11.90 -29.82
CA PHE A 378 -35.03 -10.53 -29.62
C PHE A 378 -34.97 -9.78 -30.95
N GLN A 379 -35.58 -8.60 -31.00
CA GLN A 379 -35.43 -7.67 -32.12
C GLN A 379 -35.02 -6.30 -31.55
N VAL A 380 -33.72 -6.01 -31.57
CA VAL A 380 -33.18 -4.71 -31.17
C VAL A 380 -33.12 -3.82 -32.41
N PHE A 381 -33.92 -2.75 -32.43
CA PHE A 381 -33.89 -1.75 -33.49
C PHE A 381 -32.88 -0.65 -33.10
N PHE A 382 -31.74 -0.59 -33.77
CA PHE A 382 -30.90 0.60 -33.76
C PHE A 382 -31.30 1.47 -34.96
N THR A 383 -31.80 2.68 -34.70
CA THR A 383 -32.01 3.73 -35.73
C THR A 383 -31.16 4.94 -35.37
N PRO A 384 -30.50 5.63 -36.33
CA PRO A 384 -30.81 5.70 -37.78
C PRO A 384 -29.93 4.76 -38.64
N PRO A 385 -30.27 4.54 -39.94
CA PRO A 385 -29.75 3.45 -40.78
C PRO A 385 -28.24 3.59 -41.08
N PRO A 386 -27.48 2.51 -41.42
CA PRO A 386 -27.93 1.31 -42.15
C PRO A 386 -27.43 -0.06 -41.61
N TYR A 387 -27.48 -0.34 -40.31
CA TYR A 387 -27.09 -1.66 -39.79
C TYR A 387 -28.19 -2.29 -38.93
N TYR A 388 -28.92 -3.25 -39.52
CA TYR A 388 -29.90 -4.08 -38.82
C TYR A 388 -29.25 -5.40 -38.39
N PHE A 389 -29.12 -5.64 -37.08
CA PHE A 389 -28.79 -6.96 -36.54
C PHE A 389 -30.08 -7.71 -36.20
N ARG A 390 -30.33 -8.85 -36.88
CA ARG A 390 -31.46 -9.74 -36.60
C ARG A 390 -30.93 -11.03 -35.96
N THR A 391 -31.18 -11.20 -34.67
CA THR A 391 -30.83 -12.43 -33.95
C THR A 391 -32.11 -13.12 -33.51
N ALA A 392 -32.60 -14.07 -34.30
CA ALA A 392 -33.74 -14.91 -33.92
C ALA A 392 -33.22 -16.16 -33.20
N LEU A 393 -33.71 -16.40 -31.98
CA LEU A 393 -33.51 -17.64 -31.24
C LEU A 393 -34.76 -18.50 -31.42
N HIS A 394 -34.63 -19.60 -32.17
CA HIS A 394 -35.67 -20.62 -32.29
C HIS A 394 -35.40 -21.71 -31.25
N VAL A 395 -36.33 -21.92 -30.32
CA VAL A 395 -36.28 -23.03 -29.37
C VAL A 395 -37.41 -23.99 -29.75
N GLU A 396 -37.07 -25.17 -30.26
CA GLU A 396 -38.06 -26.20 -30.60
C GLU A 396 -37.61 -27.54 -30.00
N LYS A 397 -38.42 -28.12 -29.11
CA LYS A 397 -38.22 -29.44 -28.49
C LYS A 397 -36.78 -29.75 -28.07
N GLY A 398 -36.19 -28.90 -27.23
CA GLY A 398 -34.86 -29.12 -26.65
C GLY A 398 -33.69 -28.89 -27.62
N ARG A 399 -33.93 -28.32 -28.81
CA ARG A 399 -32.88 -27.93 -29.75
C ARG A 399 -32.96 -26.43 -30.02
N ILE A 400 -31.87 -25.71 -29.74
CA ILE A 400 -31.77 -24.28 -29.99
C ILE A 400 -31.10 -24.08 -31.35
N ARG A 401 -31.83 -23.48 -32.29
CA ARG A 401 -31.30 -23.05 -33.58
C ARG A 401 -31.15 -21.54 -33.58
N THR A 402 -29.90 -21.08 -33.70
CA THR A 402 -29.57 -19.67 -33.98
C THR A 402 -29.50 -19.48 -35.49
N THR A 403 -30.41 -18.70 -36.06
CA THR A 403 -30.35 -18.28 -37.46
C THR A 403 -29.91 -16.82 -37.52
N ALA A 404 -28.64 -16.61 -37.87
CA ALA A 404 -28.15 -15.30 -38.27
C ALA A 404 -28.42 -15.13 -39.78
N THR A 405 -29.43 -14.36 -40.14
CA THR A 405 -29.66 -14.00 -41.56
C THR A 405 -29.30 -12.55 -41.79
N ARG A 406 -28.30 -12.33 -42.66
CA ARG A 406 -27.97 -11.01 -43.21
C ARG A 406 -29.04 -10.67 -44.24
N SER A 407 -30.05 -9.92 -43.83
CA SER A 407 -31.06 -9.38 -44.77
C SER A 407 -30.50 -8.11 -45.39
N GLN A 408 -29.95 -8.20 -46.60
CA GLN A 408 -29.89 -7.04 -47.50
C GLN A 408 -31.28 -6.87 -48.13
N ARG A 409 -31.84 -5.66 -48.04
CA ARG A 409 -32.96 -5.24 -48.88
C ARG A 409 -32.45 -4.16 -49.82
#